data_AF-A0A7S4FMZ9-F1
#
_entry.id   AF-A0A7S4FMZ9-F1
#
_cell.length_a   1.000
_cell.length_b   1.000
_cell.length_c   1.000
_cell.angle_alpha   90.00
_cell.angle_beta   90.00
_cell.angle_gamma   90.00
#
_symmetry.space_group_name_H-M   'P 1'
#
loop_
_entity.id
_entity.type
_entity.pdbx_description
1 polymer ?
#
loop_
_entity_poly.entity_id
_entity_poly.type
_entity_poly.pdbx_seq_one_letter_code
_entity_poly.pdbx_strand_id
1 'polypeptide(L)'
;QHATFNSNIHVTTVELVWWYKERRLSNISVGSLLVVVLIRVIQYNLQHTKDTYLTTNCLATLANMAPHFHQLHPYASQRLVSLFGMLSRKLLKLHSSSSPQMEELQEEAGAYTEFLRSSLQCINACITHTLPQNLHLVYELIHQKQVLQPLIKYPKLAELIENIQKVLQYFEDQIQWRVGESTEHELTIEEIMQTLLEGAETWKGKGLKVFHETKFKYEEEANPEEFFVPYIWDLVVYHMNKYPAKLWNPSTLPILMDASFSLSAGHPDQVVPDDGTWGTADTQVRGSDIV
;
A
#
# COMPACT_ATOMS: atom_id res chain seq x y z
N GLN A 1 -12.65 6.27 19.19
CA GLN A 1 -11.19 6.34 19.41
C GLN A 1 -10.43 6.14 18.09
N HIS A 2 -10.57 5.02 17.37
CA HIS A 2 -9.88 4.81 16.08
C HIS A 2 -10.24 5.81 14.97
N ALA A 3 -11.54 6.14 14.79
CA ALA A 3 -11.95 7.12 13.78
C ALA A 3 -11.37 8.53 14.04
N THR A 4 -11.39 8.97 15.31
CA THR A 4 -10.80 10.25 15.73
C THR A 4 -9.29 10.29 15.47
N PHE A 5 -8.59 9.20 15.78
CA PHE A 5 -7.17 9.07 15.46
C PHE A 5 -6.92 9.19 13.94
N ASN A 6 -7.67 8.44 13.14
CA ASN A 6 -7.53 8.43 11.69
C ASN A 6 -7.79 9.82 11.08
N SER A 7 -8.78 10.57 11.55
CA SER A 7 -8.97 11.95 11.10
C SER A 7 -7.82 12.87 11.55
N ASN A 8 -7.34 12.74 12.79
CA ASN A 8 -6.30 13.62 13.33
C ASN A 8 -4.95 13.47 12.62
N ILE A 9 -4.56 12.26 12.22
CA ILE A 9 -3.28 12.05 11.52
C ILE A 9 -3.23 12.75 10.16
N HIS A 10 -4.37 12.99 9.52
CA HIS A 10 -4.42 13.73 8.26
C HIS A 10 -4.33 15.25 8.45
N VAL A 11 -4.52 15.76 9.68
CA VAL A 11 -4.39 17.18 10.03
C VAL A 11 -2.96 17.51 10.48
N THR A 12 -2.30 16.61 11.21
CA THR A 12 -0.93 16.83 11.68
C THR A 12 0.06 16.80 10.52
N THR A 13 0.78 17.90 10.29
CA THR A 13 1.74 18.05 9.20
C THR A 13 3.19 17.91 9.65
N VAL A 14 4.03 17.42 8.74
CA VAL A 14 5.48 17.33 8.87
C VAL A 14 6.08 18.21 7.77
N GLU A 15 6.85 19.23 8.19
CA GLU A 15 7.44 20.21 7.27
C GLU A 15 8.43 19.58 6.28
N LEU A 16 9.24 18.63 6.75
CA LEU A 16 10.25 17.95 5.92
C LEU A 16 10.55 16.53 6.42
N VAL A 17 10.51 15.55 5.51
CA VAL A 17 10.87 14.16 5.80
C VAL A 17 12.27 13.86 5.27
N TRP A 18 13.29 14.08 6.09
CA TRP A 18 14.70 14.01 5.69
C TRP A 18 15.21 12.58 5.39
N TRP A 19 14.57 11.56 5.96
CA TRP A 19 14.95 10.15 5.77
C TRP A 19 14.34 9.52 4.51
N TYR A 20 13.30 10.10 3.91
CA TYR A 20 12.69 9.57 2.69
C TYR A 20 13.47 10.03 1.46
N LYS A 21 14.20 9.10 0.81
CA LYS A 21 15.16 9.42 -0.26
C LYS A 21 14.61 9.40 -1.68
N GLU A 22 13.47 8.75 -1.93
CA GLU A 22 12.91 8.61 -3.28
C GLU A 22 12.31 9.93 -3.81
N ARG A 23 11.83 10.79 -2.92
CA ARG A 23 11.27 12.11 -3.25
C ARG A 23 11.42 13.05 -2.07
N ARG A 24 11.68 14.33 -2.32
CA ARG A 24 11.59 15.35 -1.27
C ARG A 24 10.12 15.50 -0.86
N LEU A 25 9.80 15.10 0.36
CA LEU A 25 8.46 15.26 0.94
C LEU A 25 8.50 16.40 1.94
N SER A 26 7.75 17.46 1.64
CA SER A 26 7.60 18.63 2.50
C SER A 26 6.12 18.97 2.67
N ASN A 27 5.74 19.50 3.83
CA ASN A 27 4.35 19.85 4.17
C ASN A 27 3.38 18.68 3.94
N ILE A 28 3.79 17.48 4.36
CA ILE A 28 3.01 16.26 4.21
C ILE A 28 2.30 15.93 5.53
N SER A 29 1.02 15.55 5.48
CA SER A 29 0.34 15.07 6.69
C SER A 29 0.89 13.72 7.14
N VAL A 30 0.86 13.45 8.45
CA VAL A 30 1.28 12.16 9.02
C VAL A 30 0.50 11.00 8.37
N GLY A 31 -0.79 11.20 8.11
CA GLY A 31 -1.62 10.21 7.42
C GLY A 31 -1.18 9.96 5.97
N SER A 32 -0.85 11.02 5.22
CA SER A 32 -0.30 10.87 3.86
C SER A 32 1.06 10.18 3.87
N LEU A 33 1.92 10.50 4.84
CA LEU A 33 3.21 9.87 5.02
C LEU A 33 3.07 8.39 5.38
N LEU A 34 2.12 8.04 6.25
CA LEU A 34 1.83 6.66 6.62
C LEU A 34 1.37 5.85 5.40
N VAL A 35 0.50 6.42 4.55
CA VAL A 35 0.12 5.81 3.27
C VAL A 35 1.34 5.53 2.39
N VAL A 36 2.25 6.51 2.25
CA VAL A 36 3.49 6.34 1.46
C VAL A 36 4.37 5.23 2.02
N VAL A 37 4.57 5.18 3.34
CA VAL A 37 5.37 4.15 4.01
C VAL A 37 4.76 2.76 3.85
N LEU A 38 3.46 2.60 4.13
CA LEU A 38 2.77 1.31 3.98
C LEU A 38 2.85 0.80 2.54
N ILE A 39 2.66 1.66 1.55
CA ILE A 39 2.80 1.27 0.14
C ILE A 39 4.23 0.86 -0.17
N ARG A 40 5.24 1.55 0.36
CA ARG A 40 6.64 1.18 0.17
C ARG A 40 6.94 -0.19 0.78
N VAL A 41 6.41 -0.48 1.98
CA VAL A 41 6.54 -1.79 2.63
C VAL A 41 5.87 -2.88 1.78
N ILE A 42 4.64 -2.65 1.29
CA ILE A 42 3.95 -3.60 0.40
C ILE A 42 4.78 -3.87 -0.86
N GLN A 43 5.29 -2.82 -1.52
CA GLN A 43 6.06 -2.98 -2.74
C GLN A 43 7.36 -3.75 -2.52
N TYR A 44 8.11 -3.41 -1.48
CA TYR A 44 9.31 -4.12 -1.10
C TYR A 44 9.01 -5.58 -0.78
N ASN A 45 7.97 -5.82 0.01
CA ASN A 45 7.57 -7.16 0.41
C ASN A 45 7.19 -8.02 -0.79
N LEU A 46 6.37 -7.51 -1.71
CA LEU A 46 5.97 -8.27 -2.91
C LEU A 46 7.12 -8.57 -3.87
N GLN A 47 8.21 -7.78 -3.82
CA GLN A 47 9.38 -7.99 -4.67
C GLN A 47 10.40 -8.96 -4.05
N HIS A 48 10.63 -8.86 -2.74
CA HIS A 48 11.76 -9.54 -2.10
C HIS A 48 11.34 -10.70 -1.20
N THR A 49 10.45 -10.46 -0.25
CA THR A 49 10.13 -11.43 0.82
C THR A 49 8.91 -12.28 0.52
N LYS A 50 7.97 -11.77 -0.28
CA LYS A 50 6.71 -12.39 -0.71
C LYS A 50 5.85 -12.91 0.45
N ASP A 51 5.93 -12.25 1.60
CA ASP A 51 5.12 -12.59 2.77
C ASP A 51 3.68 -12.07 2.60
N THR A 52 2.73 -12.98 2.35
CA THR A 52 1.31 -12.64 2.19
C THR A 52 0.73 -11.96 3.43
N TYR A 53 1.20 -12.33 4.64
CA TYR A 53 0.70 -11.79 5.89
C TYR A 53 1.07 -10.30 6.05
N LEU A 54 2.33 -9.95 5.77
CA LEU A 54 2.78 -8.56 5.83
C LEU A 54 2.02 -7.65 4.85
N THR A 55 1.77 -8.10 3.62
CA THR A 55 0.96 -7.34 2.65
C THR A 55 -0.47 -7.18 3.13
N THR A 56 -1.08 -8.25 3.64
CA THR A 56 -2.45 -8.24 4.19
C THR A 56 -2.58 -7.23 5.33
N ASN A 57 -1.63 -7.20 6.28
CA ASN A 57 -1.65 -6.26 7.40
C ASN A 57 -1.50 -4.81 6.96
N CYS A 58 -0.62 -4.54 5.99
CA CYS A 58 -0.46 -3.20 5.45
C CYS A 58 -1.73 -2.73 4.73
N LEU A 59 -2.37 -3.60 3.93
CA LEU A 59 -3.63 -3.28 3.24
C LEU A 59 -4.80 -3.13 4.20
N ALA A 60 -4.87 -3.95 5.26
CA ALA A 60 -5.86 -3.83 6.32
C ALA A 60 -5.72 -2.48 7.05
N THR A 61 -4.48 -2.05 7.33
CA THR A 61 -4.20 -0.73 7.91
C THR A 61 -4.65 0.39 6.97
N LEU A 62 -4.33 0.31 5.68
CA LEU A 62 -4.80 1.27 4.67
C LEU A 62 -6.33 1.31 4.59
N ALA A 63 -7.00 0.16 4.61
CA ALA A 63 -8.46 0.07 4.55
C ALA A 63 -9.13 0.74 5.76
N ASN A 64 -8.57 0.58 6.96
CA ASN A 64 -9.04 1.28 8.16
C ASN A 64 -8.90 2.80 8.06
N MET A 65 -7.88 3.29 7.37
CA MET A 65 -7.63 4.72 7.20
C MET A 65 -8.46 5.33 6.06
N ALA A 66 -8.77 4.55 5.02
CA ALA A 66 -9.32 5.05 3.76
C ALA A 66 -10.60 5.89 3.87
N PRO A 67 -11.60 5.55 4.72
CA PRO A 67 -12.79 6.38 4.92
C PRO A 67 -12.50 7.77 5.54
N HIS A 68 -11.30 7.96 6.10
CA HIS A 68 -10.88 9.17 6.79
C HIS A 68 -9.76 9.91 6.06
N PHE A 69 -9.36 9.45 4.87
CA PHE A 69 -8.41 10.17 4.04
C PHE A 69 -8.88 11.60 3.81
N HIS A 70 -8.02 12.56 4.14
CA HIS A 70 -8.32 13.97 4.03
C HIS A 70 -7.10 14.68 3.44
N GLN A 71 -7.30 15.41 2.34
CA GLN A 71 -6.25 16.17 1.65
C GLN A 71 -4.97 15.35 1.45
N LEU A 72 -5.11 14.13 0.89
CA LEU A 72 -3.94 13.31 0.60
C LEU A 72 -2.95 14.09 -0.26
N HIS A 73 -1.70 14.09 0.20
CA HIS A 73 -0.60 14.70 -0.54
C HIS A 73 -0.54 14.13 -1.98
N PRO A 74 -0.26 14.93 -3.02
CA PRO A 74 -0.26 14.47 -4.41
C PRO A 74 0.56 13.20 -4.63
N TYR A 75 1.74 13.14 -3.99
CA TYR A 75 2.58 11.94 -4.02
C TYR A 75 1.93 10.72 -3.36
N ALA A 76 1.23 10.88 -2.23
CA ALA A 76 0.54 9.74 -1.59
C ALA A 76 -0.58 9.20 -2.50
N SER A 77 -1.35 10.10 -3.13
CA SER A 77 -2.37 9.75 -4.13
C SER A 77 -1.77 9.00 -5.32
N GLN A 78 -0.68 9.51 -5.89
CA GLN A 78 0.05 8.86 -7.00
C GLN A 78 0.53 7.46 -6.61
N ARG A 79 1.09 7.30 -5.41
CA ARG A 79 1.59 6.02 -4.91
C ARG A 79 0.48 5.01 -4.69
N LEU A 80 -0.69 5.44 -4.23
CA LEU A 80 -1.87 4.57 -4.06
C LEU A 80 -2.34 4.01 -5.40
N VAL A 81 -2.49 4.87 -6.41
CA VAL A 81 -2.87 4.44 -7.78
C VAL A 81 -1.78 3.58 -8.43
N SER A 82 -0.50 3.91 -8.17
CA SER A 82 0.63 3.12 -8.68
C SER A 82 0.68 1.71 -8.09
N LEU A 83 0.35 1.54 -6.80
CA LEU A 83 0.22 0.24 -6.16
C LEU A 83 -0.87 -0.59 -6.84
N PHE A 84 -2.05 0.00 -7.04
CA PHE A 84 -3.14 -0.63 -7.79
C PHE A 84 -2.68 -1.08 -9.19
N GLY A 85 -1.98 -0.22 -9.93
CA GLY A 85 -1.45 -0.56 -11.25
C GLY A 85 -0.42 -1.69 -11.25
N MET A 86 0.46 -1.73 -10.24
CA MET A 86 1.43 -2.81 -10.09
C MET A 86 0.74 -4.16 -9.81
N LEU A 87 -0.22 -4.18 -8.87
CA LEU A 87 -1.00 -5.38 -8.54
C LEU A 87 -1.80 -5.88 -9.75
N SER A 88 -2.45 -4.97 -10.48
CA SER A 88 -3.21 -5.27 -11.69
C SER A 88 -2.35 -5.94 -12.76
N ARG A 89 -1.19 -5.34 -13.10
CA ARG A 89 -0.27 -5.90 -14.10
C ARG A 89 0.23 -7.29 -13.71
N LYS A 90 0.58 -7.48 -12.44
CA LYS A 90 1.07 -8.77 -11.94
C LYS A 90 -0.02 -9.84 -11.98
N LEU A 91 -1.26 -9.53 -11.57
CA LEU A 91 -2.40 -10.44 -11.69
C LEU A 91 -2.66 -10.86 -13.15
N LEU A 92 -2.69 -9.89 -14.07
CA LEU A 92 -2.90 -10.17 -15.49
C LEU A 92 -1.80 -11.07 -16.08
N LYS A 93 -0.55 -10.85 -15.67
CA LYS A 93 0.59 -11.70 -16.07
C LYS A 93 0.44 -13.13 -15.57
N LEU A 94 0.04 -13.31 -14.31
CA LEU A 94 -0.19 -14.64 -13.73
C LEU A 94 -1.28 -15.40 -14.51
N HIS A 95 -2.40 -14.75 -14.82
CA HIS A 95 -3.48 -15.37 -15.61
C HIS A 95 -3.12 -15.65 -17.08
N SER A 96 -2.13 -14.95 -17.65
CA SER A 96 -1.67 -15.21 -19.02
C SER A 96 -0.65 -16.35 -19.12
N SER A 97 -0.14 -16.85 -18.00
CA SER A 97 0.93 -17.83 -17.96
C SER A 97 0.36 -19.25 -18.03
N SER A 98 0.61 -19.97 -19.11
CA SER A 98 0.29 -21.39 -19.28
C SER A 98 1.49 -22.26 -18.85
N SER A 99 1.71 -22.39 -17.53
CA SER A 99 2.81 -23.18 -16.94
C SER A 99 2.30 -24.51 -16.37
N PRO A 100 3.13 -25.57 -16.34
CA PRO A 100 2.82 -26.83 -15.67
C PRO A 100 2.59 -26.72 -14.15
N GLN A 101 3.01 -25.62 -13.49
CA GLN A 101 2.78 -25.33 -12.07
C GLN A 101 1.46 -24.56 -11.86
N MET A 102 0.37 -25.05 -12.45
CA MET A 102 -0.90 -24.31 -12.52
C MET A 102 -1.50 -24.01 -11.14
N GLU A 103 -1.31 -24.90 -10.16
CA GLU A 103 -1.90 -24.78 -8.81
C GLU A 103 -1.23 -23.66 -8.00
N GLU A 104 0.10 -23.64 -7.89
CA GLU A 104 0.86 -22.57 -7.21
C GLU A 104 0.59 -21.19 -7.84
N LEU A 105 0.53 -21.13 -9.18
CA LEU A 105 0.21 -19.88 -9.89
C LEU A 105 -1.23 -19.43 -9.63
N GLN A 106 -2.16 -20.36 -9.43
CA GLN A 106 -3.55 -20.05 -9.13
C GLN A 106 -3.70 -19.55 -7.69
N GLU A 107 -2.96 -20.10 -6.73
CA GLU A 107 -2.89 -19.57 -5.36
C GLU A 107 -2.28 -18.17 -5.33
N GLU A 108 -1.16 -17.95 -6.02
CA GLU A 108 -0.53 -16.62 -6.13
C GLU A 108 -1.52 -15.62 -6.78
N ALA A 109 -2.19 -16.01 -7.87
CA ALA A 109 -3.22 -15.17 -8.50
C ALA A 109 -4.40 -14.89 -7.56
N GLY A 110 -4.78 -15.86 -6.73
CA GLY A 110 -5.79 -15.70 -5.69
C GLY A 110 -5.40 -14.62 -4.67
N ALA A 111 -4.17 -14.68 -4.14
CA ALA A 111 -3.65 -13.68 -3.21
C ALA A 111 -3.60 -12.28 -3.83
N TYR A 112 -3.08 -12.15 -5.05
CA TYR A 112 -3.05 -10.86 -5.76
C TYR A 112 -4.45 -10.32 -6.08
N THR A 113 -5.43 -11.19 -6.32
CA THR A 113 -6.84 -10.77 -6.48
C THR A 113 -7.37 -10.12 -5.20
N GLU A 114 -7.08 -10.68 -4.03
CA GLU A 114 -7.53 -10.12 -2.76
C GLU A 114 -6.77 -8.83 -2.40
N PHE A 115 -5.48 -8.75 -2.71
CA PHE A 115 -4.71 -7.52 -2.57
C PHE A 115 -5.27 -6.38 -3.44
N LEU A 116 -5.58 -6.71 -4.71
CA LEU A 116 -6.16 -5.76 -5.65
C LEU A 116 -7.55 -5.32 -5.21
N ARG A 117 -8.37 -6.24 -4.72
CA ARG A 117 -9.69 -5.94 -4.15
C ARG A 117 -9.59 -5.01 -2.94
N SER A 118 -8.66 -5.27 -2.03
CA SER A 118 -8.43 -4.42 -0.85
C SER A 118 -7.98 -3.01 -1.24
N SER A 119 -7.08 -2.90 -2.22
CA SER A 119 -6.67 -1.60 -2.79
C SER A 119 -7.84 -0.84 -3.43
N LEU A 120 -8.69 -1.53 -4.19
CA LEU A 120 -9.91 -0.96 -4.79
C LEU A 120 -10.93 -0.54 -3.74
N GLN A 121 -11.07 -1.26 -2.62
CA GLN A 121 -11.91 -0.86 -1.50
C GLN A 121 -11.41 0.43 -0.85
N CYS A 122 -10.09 0.59 -0.69
CA CYS A 122 -9.52 1.84 -0.18
C CYS A 122 -9.84 3.03 -1.09
N ILE A 123 -9.69 2.84 -2.42
CA ILE A 123 -10.03 3.88 -3.40
C ILE A 123 -11.54 4.17 -3.35
N ASN A 124 -12.39 3.15 -3.29
CA ASN A 124 -13.84 3.28 -3.18
C ASN A 124 -14.27 4.06 -1.94
N ALA A 125 -13.71 3.73 -0.77
CA ALA A 125 -13.98 4.46 0.46
C ALA A 125 -13.66 5.96 0.31
N CYS A 126 -12.54 6.28 -0.33
CA CYS A 126 -12.13 7.66 -0.58
C CYS A 126 -13.12 8.39 -1.52
N ILE A 127 -13.48 7.79 -2.67
CA ILE A 127 -14.40 8.42 -3.63
C ILE A 127 -15.87 8.47 -3.15
N THR A 128 -16.25 7.62 -2.20
CA THR A 128 -17.60 7.61 -1.63
C THR A 128 -17.73 8.58 -0.45
N HIS A 129 -16.74 8.66 0.43
CA HIS A 129 -16.86 9.39 1.69
C HIS A 129 -16.12 10.73 1.72
N THR A 130 -15.00 10.86 1.03
CA THR A 130 -14.08 12.01 1.17
C THR A 130 -13.62 12.59 -0.16
N LEU A 131 -14.34 12.32 -1.24
CA LEU A 131 -13.99 12.74 -2.60
C LEU A 131 -13.66 14.23 -2.74
N PRO A 132 -14.49 15.17 -2.22
CA PRO A 132 -14.20 16.61 -2.37
C PRO A 132 -12.88 17.04 -1.72
N GLN A 133 -12.37 16.25 -0.78
CA GLN A 133 -11.15 16.52 -0.04
C GLN A 133 -9.93 15.82 -0.65
N ASN A 134 -10.12 14.92 -1.63
CA ASN A 134 -9.06 14.08 -2.20
C ASN A 134 -9.00 14.16 -3.72
N LEU A 135 -9.07 15.37 -4.27
CA LEU A 135 -9.08 15.60 -5.73
C LEU A 135 -7.79 15.16 -6.42
N HIS A 136 -6.64 15.18 -5.74
CA HIS A 136 -5.41 14.62 -6.28
C HIS A 136 -5.51 13.12 -6.55
N LEU A 137 -6.31 12.36 -5.77
CA LEU A 137 -6.57 10.96 -6.06
C LEU A 137 -7.43 10.81 -7.32
N VAL A 138 -8.46 11.64 -7.48
CA VAL A 138 -9.29 11.65 -8.70
C VAL A 138 -8.44 11.97 -9.93
N TYR A 139 -7.58 13.00 -9.85
CA TYR A 139 -6.62 13.37 -10.89
C TYR A 139 -5.73 12.19 -11.30
N GLU A 140 -5.12 11.50 -10.34
CA GLU A 140 -4.25 10.35 -10.62
C GLU A 140 -5.02 9.15 -11.22
N LEU A 141 -6.27 8.94 -10.79
CA LEU A 141 -7.12 7.88 -11.35
C LEU A 141 -7.51 8.17 -12.81
N ILE A 142 -7.80 9.43 -13.16
CA ILE A 142 -8.04 9.86 -14.55
C ILE A 142 -6.80 9.55 -15.39
N HIS A 143 -5.62 9.97 -14.92
CA HIS A 143 -4.36 9.77 -15.64
C HIS A 143 -4.03 8.27 -15.86
N GLN A 144 -4.39 7.40 -14.93
CA GLN A 144 -4.10 5.96 -14.99
C GLN A 144 -5.34 5.08 -15.29
N LYS A 145 -6.43 5.64 -15.82
CA LYS A 145 -7.72 4.95 -16.01
C LYS A 145 -7.65 3.67 -16.84
N GLN A 146 -6.67 3.57 -17.75
CA GLN A 146 -6.48 2.40 -18.62
C GLN A 146 -6.21 1.12 -17.84
N VAL A 147 -5.67 1.22 -16.62
CA VAL A 147 -5.39 0.08 -15.75
C VAL A 147 -6.68 -0.63 -15.31
N LEU A 148 -7.83 0.04 -15.29
CA LEU A 148 -9.12 -0.50 -14.86
C LEU A 148 -9.74 -1.44 -15.91
N GLN A 149 -9.55 -1.15 -17.20
CA GLN A 149 -10.27 -1.83 -18.30
C GLN A 149 -10.07 -3.35 -18.34
N PRO A 150 -8.85 -3.89 -18.23
CA PRO A 150 -8.65 -5.34 -18.27
C PRO A 150 -9.24 -6.08 -17.07
N LEU A 151 -9.58 -5.35 -16.00
CA LEU A 151 -10.02 -5.92 -14.73
C LEU A 151 -11.54 -6.12 -14.65
N ILE A 152 -12.31 -5.50 -15.54
CA ILE A 152 -13.79 -5.61 -15.59
C ILE A 152 -14.24 -7.07 -15.76
N LYS A 153 -13.41 -7.90 -16.43
CA LYS A 153 -13.68 -9.33 -16.63
C LYS A 153 -13.66 -10.17 -15.34
N TYR A 154 -13.15 -9.64 -14.23
CA TYR A 154 -13.09 -10.35 -12.95
C TYR A 154 -14.31 -9.98 -12.09
N PRO A 155 -15.30 -10.89 -11.91
CA PRO A 155 -16.56 -10.56 -11.24
C PRO A 155 -16.41 -10.02 -9.82
N LYS A 156 -15.40 -10.51 -9.09
CA LYS A 156 -15.09 -10.06 -7.71
C LYS A 156 -14.66 -8.59 -7.62
N LEU A 157 -14.23 -7.99 -8.74
CA LEU A 157 -13.73 -6.62 -8.82
C LEU A 157 -14.69 -5.68 -9.55
N ALA A 158 -15.62 -6.23 -10.34
CA ALA A 158 -16.46 -5.49 -11.26
C ALA A 158 -17.24 -4.35 -10.59
N GLU A 159 -17.85 -4.60 -9.44
CA GLU A 159 -18.65 -3.57 -8.75
C GLU A 159 -17.81 -2.41 -8.21
N LEU A 160 -16.61 -2.70 -7.71
CA LEU A 160 -15.67 -1.69 -7.22
C LEU A 160 -15.15 -0.82 -8.37
N ILE A 161 -14.91 -1.45 -9.54
CA ILE A 161 -14.47 -0.75 -10.75
C ILE A 161 -15.59 0.11 -11.31
N GLU A 162 -16.83 -0.37 -11.32
CA GLU A 162 -18.01 0.35 -11.82
C GLU A 162 -18.19 1.70 -11.10
N ASN A 163 -18.03 1.73 -9.77
CA ASN A 163 -18.06 2.96 -8.99
C ASN A 163 -16.98 3.96 -9.42
N ILE A 164 -15.73 3.49 -9.57
CA ILE A 164 -14.61 4.32 -10.00
C ILE A 164 -14.88 4.87 -11.40
N GLN A 165 -15.36 4.04 -12.33
CA GLN A 165 -15.69 4.46 -13.69
C GLN A 165 -16.77 5.54 -13.73
N LYS A 166 -17.80 5.48 -12.88
CA LYS A 166 -18.83 6.53 -12.78
C LYS A 166 -18.26 7.86 -12.33
N VAL A 167 -17.37 7.84 -11.33
CA VAL A 167 -16.66 9.05 -10.88
C VAL A 167 -15.78 9.60 -11.98
N LEU A 168 -14.98 8.74 -12.62
CA LEU A 168 -14.08 9.13 -13.70
C LEU A 168 -14.86 9.74 -14.87
N GLN A 169 -15.91 9.07 -15.35
CA GLN A 169 -16.74 9.57 -16.44
C GLN A 169 -17.24 10.99 -16.16
N TYR A 170 -17.79 11.22 -14.96
CA TYR A 170 -18.30 12.53 -14.57
C TYR A 170 -17.23 13.62 -14.63
N PHE A 171 -16.05 13.38 -14.03
CA PHE A 171 -14.97 14.38 -14.03
C PHE A 171 -14.31 14.55 -15.39
N GLU A 172 -14.27 13.49 -16.21
CA GLU A 172 -13.80 13.58 -17.60
C GLU A 172 -14.74 14.43 -18.45
N ASP A 173 -16.06 14.30 -18.26
CA ASP A 173 -17.03 15.17 -18.94
C ASP A 173 -16.84 16.65 -18.54
N GLN A 174 -16.52 16.93 -17.27
CA GLN A 174 -16.20 18.30 -16.82
C GLN A 174 -14.91 18.84 -17.48
N ILE A 175 -13.85 18.03 -17.53
CA ILE A 175 -12.59 18.41 -18.17
C ILE A 175 -12.82 18.62 -19.67
N GLN A 176 -13.54 17.74 -20.34
CA GLN A 176 -13.85 17.84 -21.77
C GLN A 176 -14.67 19.09 -22.08
N TRP A 177 -15.65 19.43 -21.24
CA TRP A 177 -16.40 20.69 -21.35
C TRP A 177 -15.46 21.90 -21.30
N ARG A 178 -14.55 21.93 -20.31
CA ARG A 178 -13.58 23.02 -20.15
C ARG A 178 -12.59 23.11 -21.31
N VAL A 179 -12.16 21.98 -21.87
CA VAL A 179 -11.35 21.94 -23.10
C VAL A 179 -12.11 22.53 -24.28
N GLY A 180 -13.42 22.27 -24.40
CA GLY A 180 -14.25 22.81 -25.48
C GLY A 180 -14.43 24.34 -25.43
N GLU A 181 -14.37 24.94 -24.24
CA GLU A 181 -14.37 26.40 -24.05
C GLU A 181 -13.00 27.04 -24.31
N SER A 182 -11.91 26.31 -24.05
CA SER A 182 -10.54 26.77 -24.30
C SER A 182 -10.25 26.74 -25.80
N THR A 183 -10.16 27.92 -26.43
CA THR A 183 -10.12 28.00 -27.89
C THR A 183 -8.83 27.48 -28.54
N GLU A 184 -7.68 27.42 -27.86
CA GLU A 184 -6.39 27.08 -28.53
C GLU A 184 -5.28 26.45 -27.65
N HIS A 185 -5.52 26.09 -26.38
CA HIS A 185 -4.45 25.54 -25.50
C HIS A 185 -4.88 24.29 -24.72
N GLU A 186 -3.92 23.38 -24.50
CA GLU A 186 -4.09 22.26 -23.58
C GLU A 186 -4.23 22.80 -22.14
N LEU A 187 -5.09 22.17 -21.34
CA LEU A 187 -5.28 22.60 -19.95
C LEU A 187 -4.02 22.34 -19.12
N THR A 188 -3.61 23.36 -18.37
CA THR A 188 -2.56 23.22 -17.36
C THR A 188 -3.04 22.35 -16.19
N ILE A 189 -2.11 21.83 -15.38
CA ILE A 189 -2.44 21.05 -14.18
C ILE A 189 -3.30 21.88 -13.21
N GLU A 190 -3.01 23.17 -13.07
CA GLU A 190 -3.75 24.09 -12.21
C GLU A 190 -5.19 24.27 -12.68
N GLU A 191 -5.41 24.43 -13.98
CA GLU A 191 -6.75 24.50 -14.57
C GLU A 191 -7.51 23.19 -14.41
N ILE A 192 -6.86 22.03 -14.61
CA ILE A 192 -7.49 20.73 -14.39
C ILE A 192 -7.92 20.60 -12.91
N MET A 193 -7.02 20.92 -11.97
CA MET A 193 -7.34 20.85 -10.55
C MET A 193 -8.49 21.79 -10.16
N GLN A 194 -8.56 22.98 -10.77
CA GLN A 194 -9.66 23.92 -10.59
C GLN A 194 -10.97 23.36 -11.15
N THR A 195 -10.95 22.73 -12.33
CA THR A 195 -12.13 22.03 -12.88
C THR A 195 -12.58 20.88 -11.99
N LEU A 196 -11.65 20.11 -11.42
CA LEU A 196 -11.99 19.06 -10.46
C LEU A 196 -12.62 19.64 -9.17
N LEU A 197 -12.16 20.80 -8.71
CA LEU A 197 -12.72 21.47 -7.55
C LEU A 197 -14.17 21.91 -7.79
N GLU A 198 -14.43 22.58 -8.92
CA GLU A 198 -15.77 23.01 -9.33
C GLU A 198 -16.71 21.81 -9.56
N GLY A 199 -16.21 20.74 -10.19
CA GLY A 199 -16.94 19.49 -10.35
C GLY A 199 -17.28 18.83 -9.01
N ALA A 200 -16.38 18.87 -8.03
CA ALA A 200 -16.64 18.27 -6.72
C ALA A 200 -17.78 18.95 -5.94
N GLU A 201 -18.03 20.23 -6.16
CA GLU A 201 -19.17 20.95 -5.54
C GLU A 201 -20.52 20.46 -6.07
N THR A 202 -20.56 20.13 -7.37
CA THR A 202 -21.79 19.69 -8.04
C THR A 202 -21.95 18.17 -8.02
N TRP A 203 -20.89 17.40 -7.75
CA TRP A 203 -20.94 15.95 -7.57
C TRP A 203 -21.82 15.55 -6.38
N LYS A 204 -22.83 14.70 -6.64
CA LYS A 204 -23.76 14.18 -5.61
C LYS A 204 -23.63 12.70 -5.32
N GLY A 205 -22.62 12.01 -5.88
CA GLY A 205 -22.45 10.56 -5.69
C GLY A 205 -23.57 9.70 -6.29
N LYS A 206 -24.38 10.25 -7.21
CA LYS A 206 -25.56 9.57 -7.75
C LYS A 206 -25.14 8.30 -8.50
N GLY A 207 -25.71 7.16 -8.09
CA GLY A 207 -25.45 5.87 -8.73
C GLY A 207 -24.21 5.13 -8.22
N LEU A 208 -23.52 5.65 -7.21
CA LEU A 208 -22.47 4.90 -6.50
C LEU A 208 -23.10 3.84 -5.61
N LYS A 209 -22.57 2.62 -5.70
CA LYS A 209 -22.84 1.54 -4.75
C LYS A 209 -22.11 1.85 -3.43
N VAL A 210 -22.79 1.72 -2.31
CA VAL A 210 -22.16 1.88 -0.99
C VAL A 210 -21.70 0.52 -0.51
N PHE A 211 -20.39 0.36 -0.34
CA PHE A 211 -19.80 -0.84 0.22
C PHE A 211 -19.71 -0.72 1.73
N HIS A 212 -19.85 -1.84 2.42
CA HIS A 212 -19.64 -1.91 3.86
C HIS A 212 -18.16 -1.67 4.17
N GLU A 213 -17.89 -0.78 5.13
CA GLU A 213 -16.54 -0.53 5.61
C GLU A 213 -15.99 -1.78 6.31
N THR A 214 -14.94 -2.37 5.74
CA THR A 214 -14.20 -3.45 6.40
C THR A 214 -13.35 -2.84 7.51
N LYS A 215 -13.58 -3.26 8.76
CA LYS A 215 -12.82 -2.80 9.92
C LYS A 215 -11.92 -3.93 10.38
N PHE A 216 -10.63 -3.68 10.37
CA PHE A 216 -9.63 -4.62 10.84
C PHE A 216 -9.18 -4.24 12.24
N LYS A 217 -9.14 -5.21 13.14
CA LYS A 217 -8.58 -5.05 14.48
C LYS A 217 -7.30 -5.88 14.55
N TYR A 218 -6.27 -5.31 15.16
CA TYR A 218 -5.10 -6.10 15.53
C TYR A 218 -5.53 -7.12 16.58
N GLU A 219 -5.24 -8.39 16.30
CA GLU A 219 -5.35 -9.47 17.29
C GLU A 219 -4.02 -9.54 18.01
N GLU A 220 -4.03 -9.17 19.30
CA GLU A 220 -2.85 -9.29 20.15
C GLU A 220 -2.58 -10.78 20.36
N GLU A 221 -1.35 -11.21 20.07
CA GLU A 221 -0.88 -12.52 20.48
C GLU A 221 -0.98 -12.66 22.00
N ALA A 222 -1.21 -13.88 22.49
CA ALA A 222 -1.39 -14.12 23.92
C ALA A 222 -0.11 -13.82 24.72
N ASN A 223 1.06 -14.15 24.14
CA ASN A 223 2.37 -14.00 24.75
C ASN A 223 3.31 -13.21 23.81
N PRO A 224 3.05 -11.91 23.55
CA PRO A 224 3.84 -11.12 22.60
C PRO A 224 5.32 -11.01 23.03
N GLU A 225 5.60 -11.10 24.34
CA GLU A 225 6.93 -11.08 24.90
C GLU A 225 7.82 -12.22 24.40
N GLU A 226 7.28 -13.38 24.06
CA GLU A 226 8.06 -14.52 23.57
C GLU A 226 8.74 -14.21 22.23
N PHE A 227 8.17 -13.31 21.42
CA PHE A 227 8.77 -12.87 20.16
C PHE A 227 9.47 -11.52 20.28
N PHE A 228 8.78 -10.50 20.80
CA PHE A 228 9.27 -9.12 20.75
C PHE A 228 10.47 -8.89 21.66
N VAL A 229 10.50 -9.52 22.84
CA VAL A 229 11.59 -9.28 23.79
C VAL A 229 12.92 -9.83 23.24
N PRO A 230 13.01 -11.09 22.75
CA PRO A 230 14.23 -11.58 22.11
C PRO A 230 14.63 -10.75 20.89
N TYR A 231 13.68 -10.38 20.03
CA TYR A 231 13.96 -9.61 18.82
C TYR A 231 14.52 -8.20 19.11
N ILE A 232 13.92 -7.48 20.07
CA ILE A 232 14.39 -6.14 20.47
C ILE A 232 15.79 -6.25 21.08
N TRP A 233 16.05 -7.27 21.91
CA TRP A 233 17.38 -7.48 22.49
C TRP A 233 18.42 -7.81 21.42
N ASP A 234 18.09 -8.61 20.41
CA ASP A 234 18.97 -8.89 19.30
C ASP A 234 19.30 -7.62 18.50
N LEU A 235 18.30 -6.78 18.19
CA LEU A 235 18.51 -5.48 17.56
C LEU A 235 19.40 -4.56 18.39
N VAL A 236 19.17 -4.49 19.72
CA VAL A 236 19.98 -3.68 20.62
C VAL A 236 21.43 -4.17 20.61
N VAL A 237 21.67 -5.47 20.73
CA VAL A 237 23.02 -6.04 20.69
C VAL A 237 23.69 -5.79 19.34
N TYR A 238 22.98 -6.02 18.24
CA TYR A 238 23.45 -5.78 16.88
C TYR A 238 23.89 -4.31 16.69
N HIS A 239 23.03 -3.35 17.04
CA HIS A 239 23.34 -1.93 16.87
C HIS A 239 24.40 -1.42 17.85
N MET A 240 24.44 -1.94 19.09
CA MET A 240 25.48 -1.58 20.06
C MET A 240 26.85 -2.12 19.66
N ASN A 241 26.91 -3.33 19.10
CA ASN A 241 28.14 -3.93 18.61
C ASN A 241 28.69 -3.30 17.33
N LYS A 242 27.90 -2.46 16.65
CA LYS A 242 28.36 -1.62 15.55
C LYS A 242 29.31 -0.49 16.01
N TYR A 243 29.32 -0.17 17.30
CA TYR A 243 30.22 0.82 17.90
C TYR A 243 31.31 0.11 18.74
N PRO A 244 32.58 0.15 18.33
CA PRO A 244 33.65 -0.70 18.89
C PRO A 244 34.04 -0.37 20.35
N ALA A 245 33.48 0.68 20.96
CA ALA A 245 33.84 1.11 22.31
C ALA A 245 33.26 0.22 23.43
N LYS A 246 32.17 -0.53 23.17
CA LYS A 246 31.58 -1.51 24.11
C LYS A 246 30.91 -2.64 23.34
N LEU A 247 31.64 -3.73 23.13
CA LEU A 247 31.07 -4.98 22.61
C LEU A 247 30.25 -5.65 23.70
N TRP A 248 28.94 -5.77 23.47
CA TRP A 248 28.02 -6.56 24.27
C TRP A 248 28.14 -8.02 23.86
N ASN A 249 28.49 -8.87 24.82
CA ASN A 249 28.58 -10.31 24.59
C ASN A 249 27.17 -10.93 24.67
N PRO A 250 26.60 -11.46 23.57
CA PRO A 250 25.28 -12.08 23.57
C PRO A 250 25.19 -13.24 24.57
N SER A 251 26.31 -13.95 24.80
CA SER A 251 26.43 -15.07 25.74
C SER A 251 26.38 -14.67 27.21
N THR A 252 26.19 -13.39 27.53
CA THR A 252 26.01 -12.90 28.91
C THR A 252 24.60 -12.41 29.18
N LEU A 253 23.72 -12.47 28.17
CA LEU A 253 22.32 -12.09 28.27
C LEU A 253 21.48 -13.38 28.36
N PRO A 254 20.98 -13.76 29.55
CA PRO A 254 20.24 -15.01 29.73
C PRO A 254 19.03 -15.14 28.80
N ILE A 255 18.44 -14.01 28.40
CA ILE A 255 17.30 -13.93 27.50
C ILE A 255 17.61 -14.33 26.05
N LEU A 256 18.90 -14.33 25.66
CA LEU A 256 19.38 -14.77 24.35
C LEU A 256 19.97 -16.20 24.38
N MET A 257 20.00 -16.84 25.54
CA MET A 257 20.60 -18.17 25.75
C MET A 257 19.58 -19.29 25.85
N ASP A 258 18.28 -18.97 25.89
CA ASP A 258 17.23 -19.97 25.97
C ASP A 258 16.94 -20.53 24.56
N ALA A 259 17.13 -21.84 24.40
CA ALA A 259 17.15 -22.53 23.11
C ALA A 259 15.76 -22.67 22.47
N SER A 260 14.69 -22.34 23.20
CA SER A 260 13.34 -22.19 22.65
C SER A 260 13.19 -20.95 21.75
N PHE A 261 14.14 -20.01 21.76
CA PHE A 261 14.08 -18.74 21.05
C PHE A 261 14.96 -18.69 19.78
N SER A 262 14.95 -19.75 18.97
CA SER A 262 15.60 -19.69 17.65
C SER A 262 14.75 -18.85 16.69
N LEU A 263 15.03 -17.55 16.61
CA LEU A 263 14.43 -16.69 15.59
C LEU A 263 15.07 -16.99 14.23
N SER A 264 14.31 -17.56 13.30
CA SER A 264 14.64 -17.65 11.88
C SER A 264 14.36 -16.34 11.12
N ALA A 265 14.16 -15.23 11.82
CA ALA A 265 13.96 -13.93 11.22
C ALA A 265 15.32 -13.41 10.72
N GLY A 266 15.51 -13.38 9.40
CA GLY A 266 16.77 -12.96 8.78
C GLY A 266 17.29 -11.64 9.36
N HIS A 267 18.58 -11.62 9.69
CA HIS A 267 19.29 -10.45 10.18
C HIS A 267 19.10 -9.25 9.22
N PRO A 268 19.00 -8.00 9.71
CA PRO A 268 18.90 -6.81 8.86
C PRO A 268 20.05 -6.64 7.84
N ASP A 269 21.20 -7.29 8.06
CA ASP A 269 22.34 -7.32 7.12
C ASP A 269 22.28 -8.45 6.06
N GLN A 270 21.28 -9.34 6.12
CA GLN A 270 21.06 -10.33 5.05
C GLN A 270 20.28 -9.76 3.85
N VAL A 271 19.87 -8.50 3.91
CA VAL A 271 19.49 -7.74 2.71
C VAL A 271 20.78 -7.19 2.10
N VAL A 272 21.47 -8.04 1.34
CA VAL A 272 22.57 -7.59 0.46
C VAL A 272 22.00 -6.53 -0.49
N PRO A 273 22.62 -5.35 -0.65
CA PRO A 273 22.31 -4.48 -1.77
C PRO A 273 22.66 -5.27 -3.03
N ASP A 274 21.69 -5.63 -3.87
CA ASP A 274 21.92 -6.37 -5.11
C ASP A 274 22.89 -5.59 -6.02
N ASP A 275 24.17 -5.91 -5.94
CA ASP A 275 25.23 -5.52 -6.85
C ASP A 275 25.34 -6.51 -8.02
N GLY A 276 24.18 -6.81 -8.63
CA GLY A 276 24.06 -7.10 -10.05
C GLY A 276 24.86 -8.26 -10.62
N THR A 277 25.31 -9.21 -9.79
CA THR A 277 26.06 -10.39 -10.25
C THR A 277 25.56 -11.66 -9.57
N TRP A 278 24.87 -12.47 -10.37
CA TRP A 278 24.20 -13.71 -9.96
C TRP A 278 25.21 -14.83 -9.70
N GLY A 279 25.16 -15.41 -8.50
CA GLY A 279 25.80 -16.67 -8.16
C GLY A 279 24.76 -17.67 -7.66
N THR A 280 24.64 -18.79 -8.35
CA THR A 280 23.75 -19.92 -8.02
C THR A 280 24.11 -20.53 -6.67
N ALA A 281 23.14 -20.65 -5.76
CA ALA A 281 23.21 -21.61 -4.66
C ALA A 281 21.81 -22.16 -4.37
N ASP A 282 21.67 -23.45 -4.63
CA ASP A 282 20.55 -24.29 -4.21
C ASP A 282 20.27 -24.16 -2.72
N THR A 283 19.00 -24.14 -2.31
CA THR A 283 18.64 -24.60 -0.97
C THR A 283 17.25 -25.25 -0.99
N GLN A 284 17.27 -26.58 -0.81
CA GLN A 284 16.13 -27.41 -0.47
C GLN A 284 15.39 -26.84 0.75
N VAL A 285 14.08 -26.61 0.63
CA VAL A 285 13.20 -26.48 1.78
C VAL A 285 12.57 -27.86 2.01
N ARG A 286 13.04 -28.56 3.05
CA ARG A 286 12.33 -29.72 3.61
C ARG A 286 11.11 -29.20 4.36
N GLY A 287 9.94 -29.47 3.82
CA GLY A 287 8.71 -29.56 4.60
C GLY A 287 8.74 -30.85 5.42
N SER A 288 8.60 -30.72 6.74
CA SER A 288 8.16 -31.82 7.59
C SER A 288 7.53 -31.23 8.86
N ASP A 289 6.24 -31.55 8.99
CA ASP A 289 5.55 -31.89 10.22
C ASP A 289 5.20 -30.76 11.19
N ILE A 290 3.96 -30.26 11.09
CA ILE A 290 3.07 -30.14 12.26
C ILE A 290 1.66 -30.60 11.82
N VAL A 291 1.09 -31.47 12.67
CA VAL A 291 -0.15 -32.26 12.58
C VAL A 291 -1.42 -31.45 12.30
#